data_AF-A0A8P4KCX4-F1
#
_entry.id   AF-A0A8P4KCX4-F1
#
_cell.length_a   1.000
_cell.length_b   1.000
_cell.length_c   1.000
_cell.angle_alpha   90.00
_cell.angle_beta   90.00
_cell.angle_gamma   90.00
#
_symmetry.space_group_name_H-M   'P 1'
#
loop_
_entity.id
_entity.type
_entity.pdbx_description
1 polymer ?
#
loop_
_entity_poly.entity_id
_entity_poly.type
_entity_poly.pdbx_seq_one_letter_code
_entity_poly.pdbx_strand_id
1 'polypeptide(L)'
;MFRLLFVLCGALTPVLCCDWLERYHKLSNDSLVHIQLMGGGLTEQQSPVPFPDKLYRQIYKAKVESQLVFIRDNLELIGCLYRHDNLSSASWDPIRIKHFLDIIYRQAEEVTACMSTNRTTNPRLRDFYRRLSNSTVTPTGGSVASWELIRKQTVRLLQRLDLLAASIRRRSPPNPQRH
;
A
#
# COMPACT_ATOMS: atom_id res chain seq x y z
N MET A 1 -27.25 -43.14 -2.36
CA MET A 1 -26.65 -42.27 -3.40
C MET A 1 -26.13 -41.01 -2.72
N PHE A 2 -24.87 -40.99 -2.29
CA PHE A 2 -24.24 -39.81 -1.67
C PHE A 2 -23.42 -39.11 -2.76
N ARG A 3 -23.87 -37.93 -3.21
CA ARG A 3 -23.10 -37.12 -4.18
C ARG A 3 -22.03 -36.34 -3.42
N LEU A 4 -20.77 -36.78 -3.52
CA LEU A 4 -19.62 -35.96 -3.17
C LEU A 4 -19.54 -34.77 -4.14
N LEU A 5 -19.80 -33.56 -3.66
CA LEU A 5 -19.43 -32.33 -4.35
C LEU A 5 -17.93 -32.11 -4.13
N PHE A 6 -17.11 -32.64 -5.03
CA PHE A 6 -15.70 -32.27 -5.13
C PHE A 6 -15.59 -30.80 -5.55
N VAL A 7 -15.30 -29.92 -4.60
CA VAL A 7 -14.98 -28.51 -4.88
C VAL A 7 -13.58 -28.45 -5.50
N LEU A 8 -13.53 -28.44 -6.82
CA LEU A 8 -12.31 -28.25 -7.62
C LEU A 8 -11.84 -26.77 -7.55
N CYS A 9 -11.30 -26.27 -6.42
CA CYS A 9 -10.38 -25.11 -6.42
C CYS A 9 -8.94 -25.63 -6.69
N GLY A 10 -8.77 -26.49 -7.71
CA GLY A 10 -7.52 -27.20 -8.02
C GLY A 10 -6.72 -26.64 -9.21
N ALA A 11 -7.25 -25.66 -9.94
CA ALA A 11 -6.59 -25.12 -11.14
C ALA A 11 -6.65 -23.58 -11.28
N LEU A 12 -7.32 -22.88 -10.36
CA LEU A 12 -7.32 -21.42 -10.29
C LEU A 12 -6.28 -21.00 -9.27
N THR A 13 -5.49 -19.97 -9.58
CA THR A 13 -4.41 -19.52 -8.68
C THR A 13 -5.00 -19.21 -7.29
N PRO A 14 -4.36 -19.62 -6.18
CA PRO A 14 -4.89 -19.47 -4.81
C PRO A 14 -5.36 -18.04 -4.47
N VAL A 15 -4.77 -17.06 -5.16
CA VAL A 15 -5.10 -15.64 -5.13
C VAL A 15 -6.57 -15.34 -5.47
N LEU A 16 -7.18 -16.10 -6.38
CA LEU A 16 -8.58 -15.89 -6.80
C LEU A 16 -9.60 -16.45 -5.80
N CYS A 17 -9.23 -17.48 -5.04
CA CYS A 17 -10.05 -18.04 -3.95
C CYS A 17 -9.84 -17.24 -2.63
N CYS A 18 -9.00 -16.19 -2.59
CA CYS A 18 -8.60 -15.49 -1.37
C CYS A 18 -9.26 -14.11 -1.20
N ASP A 19 -9.88 -13.87 -0.03
CA ASP A 19 -10.66 -12.66 0.26
C ASP A 19 -9.82 -11.47 0.78
N TRP A 20 -8.56 -11.32 0.34
CA TRP A 20 -7.73 -10.18 0.77
C TRP A 20 -8.34 -8.84 0.38
N LEU A 21 -9.10 -8.78 -0.73
CA LEU A 21 -9.56 -7.51 -1.28
C LEU A 21 -10.62 -6.87 -0.39
N GLU A 22 -11.52 -7.68 0.19
CA GLU A 22 -12.47 -7.20 1.20
C GLU A 22 -11.74 -6.74 2.47
N ARG A 23 -10.77 -7.54 2.96
CA ARG A 23 -9.99 -7.22 4.17
C ARG A 23 -9.12 -5.98 4.01
N TYR A 24 -8.47 -5.82 2.85
CA TYR A 24 -7.70 -4.65 2.48
C TYR A 24 -8.56 -3.39 2.40
N HIS A 25 -9.74 -3.49 1.75
CA HIS A 25 -10.62 -2.36 1.54
C HIS A 25 -11.23 -1.83 2.85
N LYS A 26 -11.57 -2.73 3.79
CA LYS A 26 -12.02 -2.33 5.14
C LYS A 26 -11.02 -1.40 5.84
N LEU A 27 -9.74 -1.54 5.52
CA LEU A 27 -8.64 -0.79 6.14
C LEU A 27 -8.11 0.37 5.29
N SER A 28 -8.40 0.42 3.98
CA SER A 28 -7.80 1.42 3.08
C SER A 28 -8.31 2.83 3.31
N ASN A 29 -9.58 2.97 3.69
CA ASN A 29 -10.14 4.26 4.08
C ASN A 29 -9.54 4.76 5.40
N ASP A 30 -9.39 3.88 6.39
CA ASP A 30 -8.89 4.27 7.70
C ASP A 30 -7.42 4.71 7.64
N SER A 31 -6.58 4.02 6.86
CA SER A 31 -5.20 4.47 6.66
C SER A 31 -5.12 5.85 6.00
N LEU A 32 -5.99 6.14 5.03
CA LEU A 32 -6.11 7.46 4.40
C LEU A 32 -6.58 8.55 5.39
N VAL A 33 -7.58 8.25 6.21
CA VAL A 33 -8.09 9.19 7.22
C VAL A 33 -7.00 9.51 8.25
N HIS A 34 -6.30 8.51 8.77
CA HIS A 34 -5.25 8.74 9.77
C HIS A 34 -4.09 9.56 9.21
N ILE A 35 -3.60 9.26 8.00
CA ILE A 35 -2.50 10.03 7.39
C ILE A 35 -2.90 11.47 7.04
N GLN A 36 -4.15 11.71 6.63
CA GLN A 36 -4.64 13.04 6.30
C GLN A 36 -4.85 13.91 7.55
N LEU A 37 -5.35 13.31 8.63
CA LEU A 37 -5.74 14.03 9.84
C LEU A 37 -4.68 14.00 10.95
N MET A 38 -3.52 13.37 10.75
CA MET A 38 -2.46 13.40 11.76
C MET A 38 -1.78 14.78 11.91
N GLY A 39 -1.92 15.68 10.93
CA GLY A 39 -1.37 17.03 11.01
C GLY A 39 -2.39 18.07 10.54
N GLY A 40 -1.89 19.28 10.23
CA GLY A 40 -2.70 20.30 9.57
C GLY A 40 -3.01 19.96 8.09
N GLY A 41 -3.40 20.98 7.33
CA GLY A 41 -3.56 20.86 5.88
C GLY A 41 -2.29 20.29 5.21
N LEU A 42 -2.48 19.51 4.13
CA LEU A 42 -1.35 18.99 3.36
C LEU A 42 -0.55 20.15 2.76
N THR A 43 0.78 20.01 2.70
CA THR A 43 1.64 21.02 2.08
C THR A 43 1.37 21.16 0.58
N GLU A 44 1.38 22.38 0.07
CA GLU A 44 1.32 22.65 -1.37
C GLU A 44 2.69 22.51 -2.06
N GLN A 45 3.78 22.41 -1.29
CA GLN A 45 5.12 22.25 -1.83
C GLN A 45 5.22 21.01 -2.75
N GLN A 46 5.97 21.16 -3.83
CA GLN A 46 6.21 20.08 -4.78
C GLN A 46 7.30 19.16 -4.25
N SER A 47 7.08 17.84 -4.38
CA SER A 47 8.11 16.85 -4.07
C SER A 47 9.28 16.98 -5.05
N PRO A 48 10.54 16.98 -4.56
CA PRO A 48 11.74 16.97 -5.42
C PRO A 48 11.90 15.65 -6.18
N VAL A 49 11.21 14.60 -5.75
CA VAL A 49 11.18 13.32 -6.44
C VAL A 49 9.88 13.18 -7.23
N PRO A 50 9.93 13.03 -8.56
CA PRO A 50 8.75 12.79 -9.38
C PRO A 50 8.06 11.49 -8.98
N PHE A 51 6.73 11.51 -8.99
CA PHE A 51 5.94 10.32 -8.73
C PHE A 51 6.18 9.24 -9.80
N PRO A 52 6.22 7.94 -9.46
CA PRO A 52 6.60 6.89 -10.40
C PRO A 52 5.43 6.47 -11.30
N ASP A 53 4.83 7.42 -12.03
CA ASP A 53 3.62 7.20 -12.83
C ASP A 53 3.81 6.12 -13.92
N LYS A 54 5.01 6.07 -14.54
CA LYS A 54 5.36 5.02 -15.52
C LYS A 54 5.30 3.62 -14.90
N LEU A 55 5.78 3.47 -13.66
CA LEU A 55 5.78 2.18 -12.95
C LEU A 55 4.35 1.74 -12.63
N TYR A 56 3.52 2.66 -12.10
CA TYR A 56 2.10 2.36 -11.85
C TYR A 56 1.39 1.93 -13.15
N ARG A 57 1.59 2.65 -14.27
CA ARG A 57 1.00 2.26 -15.57
C ARG A 57 1.40 0.86 -16.03
N GLN A 58 2.64 0.45 -15.78
CA GLN A 58 3.11 -0.91 -16.09
C GLN A 58 2.42 -1.95 -15.19
N ILE A 59 2.31 -1.67 -13.89
CA ILE A 59 1.68 -2.58 -12.92
C ILE A 59 0.18 -2.77 -13.19
N TYR A 60 -0.55 -1.74 -13.60
CA TYR A 60 -1.97 -1.88 -13.99
C TYR A 60 -2.19 -2.93 -15.09
N LYS A 61 -1.21 -3.11 -15.98
CA LYS A 61 -1.24 -4.08 -17.09
C LYS A 61 -0.64 -5.44 -16.72
N ALA A 62 -0.01 -5.57 -15.55
CA ALA A 62 0.60 -6.81 -15.12
C ALA A 62 -0.43 -7.86 -14.65
N LYS A 63 0.05 -9.11 -14.47
CA LYS A 63 -0.73 -10.18 -13.84
C LYS A 63 -1.11 -9.81 -12.40
N VAL A 64 -2.21 -10.36 -11.89
CA VAL A 64 -2.73 -10.06 -10.53
C VAL A 64 -1.67 -10.35 -9.48
N GLU A 65 -0.93 -11.46 -9.58
CA GLU A 65 0.13 -11.81 -8.62
C GLU A 65 1.19 -10.70 -8.53
N SER A 66 1.60 -10.12 -9.66
CA SER A 66 2.56 -9.02 -9.68
C SER A 66 1.98 -7.72 -9.12
N GLN A 67 0.68 -7.51 -9.23
CA GLN A 67 -0.01 -6.37 -8.63
C GLN A 67 -0.10 -6.51 -7.11
N LEU A 68 -0.36 -7.72 -6.59
CA LEU A 68 -0.35 -8.00 -5.15
C LEU A 68 1.02 -7.78 -4.53
N VAL A 69 2.07 -8.33 -5.15
CA VAL A 69 3.46 -8.07 -4.76
C VAL A 69 3.70 -6.56 -4.68
N PHE A 70 3.27 -5.82 -5.71
CA PHE A 70 3.45 -4.37 -5.75
C PHE A 70 2.67 -3.63 -4.65
N ILE A 71 1.44 -4.05 -4.32
CA ILE A 71 0.66 -3.48 -3.23
C ILE A 71 1.36 -3.73 -1.89
N ARG A 72 1.70 -4.99 -1.59
CA ARG A 72 2.44 -5.38 -0.37
C ARG A 72 3.74 -4.57 -0.23
N ASP A 73 4.56 -4.55 -1.27
CA ASP A 73 5.86 -3.86 -1.24
C ASP A 73 5.70 -2.36 -0.97
N ASN A 74 4.66 -1.70 -1.53
CA ASN A 74 4.42 -0.29 -1.22
C ASN A 74 4.04 -0.11 0.25
N LEU A 75 3.18 -0.95 0.81
CA LEU A 75 2.77 -0.85 2.21
C LEU A 75 3.97 -1.04 3.15
N GLU A 76 4.82 -2.04 2.89
CA GLU A 76 6.05 -2.27 3.66
C GLU A 76 7.02 -1.10 3.55
N LEU A 77 7.25 -0.57 2.34
CA LEU A 77 8.15 0.56 2.12
C LEU A 77 7.61 1.86 2.70
N ILE A 78 6.28 2.06 2.70
CA ILE A 78 5.62 3.13 3.44
C ILE A 78 5.92 2.95 4.92
N GLY A 79 5.65 1.79 5.52
CA GLY A 79 5.93 1.54 6.93
C GLY A 79 7.40 1.85 7.30
N CYS A 80 8.35 1.39 6.48
CA CYS A 80 9.78 1.67 6.66
C CYS A 80 10.13 3.17 6.60
N LEU A 81 9.44 3.95 5.77
CA LEU A 81 9.67 5.40 5.63
C LEU A 81 9.38 6.17 6.93
N TYR A 82 8.50 5.64 7.78
CA TYR A 82 8.13 6.21 9.07
C TYR A 82 8.82 5.50 10.25
N ARG A 83 9.83 4.63 10.04
CA ARG A 83 10.60 4.04 11.17
C ARG A 83 11.75 4.93 11.68
N HIS A 84 11.84 6.18 11.22
CA HIS A 84 12.94 7.06 11.58
C HIS A 84 12.73 7.74 12.95
N ASP A 85 13.80 7.81 13.75
CA ASP A 85 13.78 8.39 15.11
C ASP A 85 13.45 9.90 15.13
N ASN A 86 13.56 10.57 13.98
CA ASN A 86 13.34 12.01 13.83
C ASN A 86 11.90 12.37 13.48
N LEU A 87 10.95 11.44 13.60
CA LEU A 87 9.51 11.75 13.49
C LEU A 87 9.05 12.78 14.53
N SER A 88 9.78 12.91 15.64
CA SER A 88 9.50 13.85 16.73
C SER A 88 9.48 15.32 16.30
N SER A 89 10.10 15.66 15.17
CA SER A 89 10.04 17.01 14.61
C SER A 89 8.70 17.30 13.93
N ALA A 90 8.00 16.27 13.43
CA ALA A 90 6.68 16.44 12.84
C ALA A 90 5.68 16.73 13.96
N SER A 91 4.91 17.81 13.83
CA SER A 91 3.87 18.21 14.80
C SER A 91 2.61 17.34 14.70
N TRP A 92 2.78 16.06 14.37
CA TRP A 92 1.67 15.13 14.12
C TRP A 92 1.12 14.54 15.41
N ASP A 93 -0.17 14.22 15.38
CA ASP A 93 -0.86 13.48 16.43
C ASP A 93 -0.23 12.07 16.56
N PRO A 94 0.42 11.77 17.72
CA PRO A 94 1.14 10.52 17.93
C PRO A 94 0.22 9.28 17.91
N ILE A 95 -1.06 9.45 18.27
CA ILE A 95 -2.04 8.35 18.24
C ILE A 95 -2.39 8.03 16.79
N ARG A 96 -2.56 9.06 15.95
CA ARG A 96 -2.91 8.87 14.54
C ARG A 96 -1.79 8.26 13.74
N ILE A 97 -0.53 8.67 13.94
CA ILE A 97 0.60 8.01 13.28
C ILE A 97 0.73 6.55 13.71
N LYS A 98 0.51 6.23 14.99
CA LYS A 98 0.51 4.85 15.48
C LYS A 98 -0.58 4.03 14.78
N HIS A 99 -1.83 4.47 14.81
CA HIS A 99 -2.94 3.77 14.13
C HIS A 99 -2.70 3.65 12.63
N PHE A 100 -2.17 4.70 11.99
CA PHE A 100 -1.79 4.65 10.59
C PHE A 100 -0.80 3.51 10.32
N LEU A 101 0.28 3.42 11.09
CA LEU A 101 1.29 2.38 10.90
C LEU A 101 0.77 0.98 11.20
N ASP A 102 -0.01 0.82 12.27
CA ASP A 102 -0.67 -0.44 12.61
C ASP A 102 -1.55 -0.93 11.46
N ILE A 103 -2.34 -0.03 10.85
CA ILE A 103 -3.18 -0.35 9.69
C ILE A 103 -2.33 -0.70 8.46
N ILE A 104 -1.26 0.06 8.17
CA ILE A 104 -0.39 -0.22 7.02
C ILE A 104 0.24 -1.61 7.12
N TYR A 105 0.77 -1.97 8.29
CA TYR A 105 1.33 -3.30 8.51
C TYR A 105 0.26 -4.37 8.39
N ARG A 106 -0.92 -4.15 8.97
CA ARG A 106 -2.03 -5.10 8.85
C ARG A 106 -2.45 -5.31 7.39
N GLN A 107 -2.56 -4.24 6.60
CA GLN A 107 -2.88 -4.36 5.18
C GLN A 107 -1.81 -5.16 4.42
N ALA A 108 -0.53 -5.00 4.75
CA ALA A 108 0.55 -5.78 4.14
C ALA A 108 0.45 -7.27 4.49
N GLU A 109 0.13 -7.60 5.75
CA GLU A 109 -0.13 -8.98 6.20
C GLU A 109 -1.30 -9.62 5.45
N GLU A 110 -2.42 -8.90 5.31
CA GLU A 110 -3.62 -9.41 4.63
C GLU A 110 -3.37 -9.72 3.16
N VAL A 111 -2.57 -8.88 2.48
CA VAL A 111 -2.16 -9.13 1.08
C VAL A 111 -1.20 -10.33 1.03
N THR A 112 -0.22 -10.38 1.94
CA THR A 112 0.80 -11.45 2.00
C THR A 112 0.18 -12.82 2.23
N ALA A 113 -0.82 -12.91 3.12
CA ALA A 113 -1.51 -14.16 3.44
C ALA A 113 -2.17 -14.83 2.22
N CYS A 114 -2.48 -14.05 1.17
CA CYS A 114 -3.10 -14.55 -0.06
C CYS A 114 -2.11 -14.85 -1.19
N MET A 115 -0.82 -14.60 -0.98
CA MET A 115 0.21 -14.84 -1.99
C MET A 115 0.81 -16.24 -1.84
N SER A 116 0.81 -17.02 -2.93
CA SER A 116 1.37 -18.38 -2.95
C SER A 116 2.90 -18.42 -3.00
N THR A 117 3.55 -17.31 -3.34
CA THR A 117 5.02 -17.21 -3.43
C THR A 117 5.49 -15.86 -2.92
N ASN A 118 6.54 -15.86 -2.10
CA ASN A 118 7.20 -14.63 -1.68
C ASN A 118 8.13 -14.15 -2.82
N ARG A 119 7.56 -13.43 -3.78
CA ARG A 119 8.35 -12.84 -4.87
C ARG A 119 9.14 -11.62 -4.38
N THR A 120 10.30 -11.44 -5.00
CA THR A 120 11.22 -10.33 -4.69
C THR A 120 10.65 -8.98 -5.11
N THR A 121 10.93 -7.97 -4.29
CA THR A 121 10.45 -6.60 -4.47
C THR A 121 10.96 -5.98 -5.77
N ASN A 122 10.12 -5.18 -6.42
CA ASN A 122 10.51 -4.45 -7.63
C ASN A 122 11.66 -3.45 -7.33
N PRO A 123 12.84 -3.56 -7.96
CA PRO A 123 13.98 -2.70 -7.66
C PRO A 123 13.71 -1.22 -8.00
N ARG A 124 12.87 -0.92 -8.99
CA ARG A 124 12.47 0.45 -9.34
C ARG A 124 11.61 1.09 -8.26
N LEU A 125 10.80 0.28 -7.56
CA LEU A 125 10.00 0.76 -6.44
C LEU A 125 10.91 1.11 -5.26
N ARG A 126 11.84 0.21 -4.89
CA ARG A 126 12.83 0.48 -3.83
C ARG A 126 13.67 1.72 -4.13
N ASP A 127 14.09 1.88 -5.39
CA ASP A 127 14.83 3.06 -5.80
C ASP A 127 14.02 4.35 -5.64
N PHE A 128 12.73 4.33 -5.99
CA PHE A 128 11.85 5.46 -5.75
C PHE A 128 11.78 5.87 -4.28
N TYR A 129 11.56 4.94 -3.35
CA TYR A 129 11.51 5.26 -1.91
C TYR A 129 12.86 5.72 -1.36
N ARG A 130 13.97 5.12 -1.82
CA ARG A 130 15.32 5.56 -1.46
C ARG A 130 15.56 7.00 -1.88
N ARG A 131 15.24 7.34 -3.13
CA ARG A 131 15.34 8.71 -3.64
C ARG A 131 14.42 9.65 -2.88
N LEU A 132 13.19 9.23 -2.59
CA LEU A 132 12.22 10.02 -1.84
C LEU A 132 12.82 10.42 -0.48
N SER A 133 13.31 9.46 0.31
CA SER A 133 13.95 9.75 1.60
C SER A 133 15.20 10.63 1.45
N ASN A 134 16.13 10.26 0.57
CA ASN A 134 17.41 10.95 0.39
C ASN A 134 17.28 12.38 -0.17
N SER A 135 16.22 12.68 -0.91
CA SER A 135 15.98 14.01 -1.47
C SER A 135 15.04 14.86 -0.63
N THR A 136 14.46 14.34 0.47
CA THR A 136 13.52 15.09 1.32
C THR A 136 13.95 15.13 2.78
N VAL A 137 14.02 13.99 3.45
CA VAL A 137 14.26 13.89 4.90
C VAL A 137 15.74 14.01 5.21
N THR A 138 16.61 13.27 4.50
CA THR A 138 18.05 13.23 4.79
C THR A 138 18.73 14.61 4.75
N PRO A 139 18.50 15.47 3.73
CA PRO A 139 19.21 16.75 3.64
C PRO A 139 18.84 17.76 4.73
N THR A 140 17.67 17.62 5.34
CA THR A 140 17.16 18.54 6.36
C THR A 140 17.27 17.99 7.78
N GLY A 141 17.81 16.77 7.93
CA GLY A 141 17.77 16.05 9.21
C GLY A 141 16.35 15.67 9.66
N GLY A 142 15.38 15.67 8.75
CA GLY A 142 13.97 15.44 9.04
C GLY A 142 13.27 16.67 9.62
N SER A 143 13.33 17.81 8.93
CA SER A 143 12.54 18.98 9.31
C SER A 143 11.02 18.75 9.16
N VAL A 144 10.20 19.58 9.81
CA VAL A 144 8.73 19.57 9.67
C VAL A 144 8.31 19.58 8.19
N ALA A 145 8.88 20.49 7.40
CA ALA A 145 8.55 20.64 5.99
C ALA A 145 8.86 19.37 5.16
N SER A 146 9.98 18.70 5.45
CA SER A 146 10.34 17.44 4.80
C SER A 146 9.37 16.32 5.13
N TRP A 147 8.94 16.22 6.39
CA TRP A 147 7.93 15.23 6.79
C TRP A 147 6.55 15.51 6.19
N GLU A 148 6.14 16.77 6.09
CA GLU A 148 4.90 17.15 5.39
C GLU A 148 4.94 16.78 3.90
N LEU A 149 6.10 16.90 3.24
CA LEU A 149 6.30 16.41 1.87
C LEU A 149 6.16 14.88 1.78
N ILE A 150 6.76 14.15 2.73
CA ILE A 150 6.61 12.69 2.83
C ILE A 150 5.13 12.32 3.00
N ARG A 151 4.43 12.97 3.92
CA ARG A 151 3.00 12.76 4.19
C ARG A 151 2.16 12.94 2.93
N LYS A 152 2.36 14.04 2.20
CA LYS A 152 1.69 14.30 0.90
C LYS A 152 1.96 13.18 -0.10
N GLN A 153 3.20 12.72 -0.22
CA GLN A 153 3.52 11.62 -1.13
C GLN A 153 2.88 10.30 -0.69
N THR A 154 2.85 10.01 0.62
CA THR A 154 2.19 8.82 1.16
C THR A 154 0.69 8.83 0.87
N VAL A 155 -0.01 9.95 1.05
CA VAL A 155 -1.43 10.09 0.65
C VAL A 155 -1.62 9.73 -0.82
N ARG A 156 -0.80 10.30 -1.72
CA ARG A 156 -0.88 9.99 -3.16
C ARG A 156 -0.59 8.52 -3.45
N LEU A 157 0.39 7.91 -2.78
CA LEU A 157 0.70 6.48 -2.92
C LEU A 157 -0.50 5.62 -2.55
N LEU A 158 -1.09 5.84 -1.37
CA LEU A 158 -2.25 5.07 -0.88
C LEU A 158 -3.47 5.20 -1.80
N GLN A 159 -3.77 6.41 -2.28
CA GLN A 159 -4.84 6.61 -3.28
C GLN A 159 -4.59 5.81 -4.56
N ARG A 160 -3.34 5.73 -5.02
CA ARG A 160 -2.98 4.97 -6.23
C ARG A 160 -3.03 3.46 -6.00
N LEU A 161 -2.76 2.99 -4.78
CA LEU A 161 -2.95 1.59 -4.40
C LEU A 161 -4.43 1.22 -4.32
N ASP A 162 -5.28 2.08 -3.76
CA ASP A 162 -6.72 1.83 -3.68
C ASP A 162 -7.35 1.73 -5.08
N LEU A 163 -6.96 2.62 -6.01
CA LEU A 163 -7.35 2.52 -7.42
C LEU A 163 -6.85 1.21 -8.09
N LEU A 164 -5.65 0.75 -7.74
CA LEU A 164 -5.10 -0.50 -8.24
C LEU A 164 -5.90 -1.69 -7.71
N ALA A 165 -6.19 -1.74 -6.40
CA ALA A 165 -7.01 -2.76 -5.77
C ALA A 165 -8.43 -2.80 -6.38
N ALA A 166 -9.06 -1.64 -6.57
CA ALA A 166 -10.36 -1.53 -7.23
C ALA A 166 -10.33 -2.07 -8.67
N SER A 167 -9.22 -1.87 -9.40
CA SER A 167 -9.05 -2.42 -10.76
C SER A 167 -8.88 -3.94 -10.77
N ILE A 168 -8.30 -4.53 -9.72
CA ILE A 168 -8.23 -5.98 -9.56
C ILE A 168 -9.64 -6.52 -9.32
N ARG A 169 -10.40 -5.91 -8.39
CA ARG A 169 -11.78 -6.31 -8.08
C ARG A 169 -12.67 -6.38 -9.31
N ARG A 170 -12.58 -5.40 -10.21
CA ARG A 170 -13.38 -5.36 -11.45
C ARG A 170 -13.03 -6.46 -12.45
N ARG A 171 -11.81 -7.01 -12.37
CA ARG A 171 -11.33 -8.10 -13.26
C ARG A 171 -11.57 -9.48 -12.67
N SER A 172 -11.79 -9.58 -11.36
CA SER A 172 -12.08 -10.84 -10.69
C SER A 172 -13.52 -11.29 -10.98
N PRO A 173 -13.77 -12.57 -11.31
CA PRO A 173 -15.12 -13.10 -11.42
C PRO A 173 -15.84 -13.01 -10.06
N PRO A 174 -17.17 -12.78 -10.04
CA PRO A 174 -17.94 -12.73 -8.81
C PRO A 174 -17.80 -14.06 -8.04
N ASN A 175 -17.59 -13.98 -6.72
CA ASN A 175 -17.49 -15.15 -5.87
C ASN A 175 -18.85 -15.88 -5.82
N PRO A 176 -18.97 -17.15 -6.25
CA PRO A 176 -20.24 -17.88 -6.27
C PRO A 176 -20.88 -18.11 -4.89
N GLN A 177 -20.18 -17.78 -3.80
CA GLN A 177 -20.63 -18.01 -2.42
C GLN A 177 -21.43 -16.85 -1.79
N ARG A 178 -21.80 -15.83 -2.56
CA ARG A 178 -22.71 -14.78 -2.09
C ARG A 178 -24.14 -15.03 -2.60
N HIS A 179 -24.85 -15.90 -1.89
CA HIS A 179 -26.32 -15.96 -1.84
C HIS A 179 -26.74 -15.90 -0.37
#